data_AF-A0A8J1TN60-F1
#
_entry.id   AF-A0A8J1TN60-F1
#
_cell.length_a   1.000
_cell.length_b   1.000
_cell.length_c   1.000
_cell.angle_alpha   90.00
_cell.angle_beta   90.00
_cell.angle_gamma   90.00
#
_symmetry.space_group_name_H-M   'P 1'
#
loop_
_entity.id
_entity.type
_entity.pdbx_description
1 polymer ?
#
loop_
_entity_poly.entity_id
_entity_poly.type
_entity_poly.pdbx_seq_one_letter_code
_entity_poly.pdbx_strand_id
1 'polypeptide(L)'
;MAQLRRSRATWLAFLIICVMNVKNGIADLCIDNAIYCDVLTSICNNEIDPATSLPSCICLQGYEKDNFDVCVPEDPCLDPLINICNVNADCLPTGQLGGFVCSCFPGFEGDGYVC
;
A
#
# COMPACT_ATOMS: atom_id res chain seq x y z
N MET A 1 -65.84 3.78 17.11
CA MET A 1 -65.19 2.46 17.27
C MET A 1 -63.79 2.69 17.80
N ALA A 2 -63.64 2.64 19.11
CA ALA A 2 -62.35 2.67 19.80
C ALA A 2 -62.31 1.42 20.67
N GLN A 3 -61.24 0.63 20.60
CA GLN A 3 -60.40 0.28 21.75
C GLN A 3 -59.23 -0.60 21.29
N LEU A 4 -58.01 -0.15 21.64
CA LEU A 4 -56.77 -0.91 21.58
C LEU A 4 -56.79 -2.09 22.56
N ARG A 5 -56.33 -3.26 22.14
CA ARG A 5 -55.79 -4.29 23.05
C ARG A 5 -54.35 -4.64 22.66
N ARG A 6 -53.45 -4.30 23.58
CA ARG A 6 -52.02 -4.60 23.59
C ARG A 6 -51.81 -6.01 24.16
N SER A 7 -51.19 -6.91 23.41
CA SER A 7 -50.50 -8.10 23.92
C SER A 7 -49.13 -8.12 23.27
N ARG A 8 -48.12 -7.45 23.86
CA ARG A 8 -47.06 -8.03 24.70
C ARG A 8 -46.53 -9.38 24.17
N ALA A 9 -45.25 -9.34 23.79
CA ALA A 9 -44.39 -10.45 23.40
C ALA A 9 -44.60 -11.00 21.99
N THR A 10 -43.84 -10.47 21.03
CA THR A 10 -42.98 -11.15 20.04
C THR A 10 -42.78 -10.18 18.86
N TRP A 11 -41.64 -10.27 18.17
CA TRP A 11 -41.28 -9.53 16.95
C TRP A 11 -40.55 -8.18 17.05
N LEU A 12 -40.33 -7.60 18.23
CA LEU A 12 -39.38 -6.46 18.37
C LEU A 12 -37.89 -6.86 18.25
N ALA A 13 -37.56 -8.15 18.19
CA ALA A 13 -36.18 -8.62 18.24
C ALA A 13 -35.59 -9.06 16.89
N PHE A 14 -36.40 -9.32 15.85
CA PHE A 14 -35.90 -9.95 14.62
C PHE A 14 -35.60 -9.00 13.47
N LEU A 15 -36.09 -7.76 13.50
CA LEU A 15 -35.72 -6.73 12.50
C LEU A 15 -34.42 -5.97 12.85
N ILE A 16 -33.89 -6.13 14.07
CA ILE A 16 -32.75 -5.34 14.55
C ILE A 16 -31.40 -6.07 14.37
N ILE A 17 -31.40 -7.39 14.18
CA ILE A 17 -30.14 -8.17 14.13
C ILE A 17 -29.46 -8.11 12.75
N CYS A 18 -30.19 -7.83 11.66
CA CYS A 18 -29.59 -7.77 10.32
C CYS A 18 -29.02 -6.39 9.93
N VAL A 19 -29.31 -5.33 10.69
CA VAL A 19 -28.94 -3.94 10.30
C VAL A 19 -27.79 -3.35 11.15
N MET A 20 -27.31 -4.08 12.16
CA MET A 20 -26.19 -3.61 13.01
C MET A 20 -24.82 -4.23 12.69
N ASN A 21 -24.69 -5.00 11.60
CA ASN A 21 -23.38 -5.45 11.09
C ASN A 21 -22.83 -4.56 9.97
N VAL A 22 -23.29 -3.30 9.90
CA VAL A 22 -22.55 -2.25 9.24
C VAL A 22 -21.57 -1.71 10.28
N LYS A 23 -20.35 -2.27 10.33
CA LYS A 23 -19.25 -1.62 11.07
C LYS A 23 -19.01 -0.26 10.40
N ASN A 24 -19.55 0.80 10.99
CA ASN A 24 -19.22 2.20 10.69
C ASN A 24 -19.36 2.70 9.24
N GLY A 25 -20.26 2.15 8.43
CA GLY A 25 -20.70 2.80 7.17
C GLY A 25 -19.64 3.00 6.09
N ILE A 26 -18.44 2.44 6.27
CA ILE A 26 -17.45 2.24 5.23
C ILE A 26 -17.64 0.81 4.72
N ALA A 27 -18.05 0.66 3.47
CA ALA A 27 -17.93 -0.63 2.81
C ALA A 27 -16.43 -0.99 2.83
N ASP A 28 -16.08 -2.17 3.33
CA ASP A 28 -14.70 -2.66 3.31
C ASP A 28 -14.39 -3.08 1.87
N LEU A 29 -13.95 -2.12 1.06
CA LEU A 29 -13.72 -2.30 -0.39
C LEU A 29 -12.53 -3.23 -0.67
N CYS A 30 -11.68 -3.51 0.33
CA CYS A 30 -10.55 -4.44 0.21
C CYS A 30 -10.94 -5.93 0.39
N ILE A 31 -12.22 -6.31 0.59
CA ILE A 31 -12.64 -7.70 0.90
C ILE A 31 -13.13 -8.52 -0.32
N ASP A 32 -13.74 -7.92 -1.35
CA ASP A 32 -14.34 -8.65 -2.48
C ASP A 32 -13.39 -8.82 -3.68
N ASN A 33 -12.20 -9.37 -3.43
CA ASN A 33 -11.01 -9.28 -4.28
C ASN A 33 -10.52 -7.82 -4.41
N ALA A 34 -9.35 -7.57 -3.83
CA ALA A 34 -8.47 -6.45 -4.10
C ALA A 34 -8.14 -6.33 -5.59
N ILE A 35 -9.03 -5.72 -6.37
CA ILE A 35 -8.90 -5.54 -7.81
C ILE A 35 -7.80 -4.49 -8.05
N TYR A 36 -6.63 -4.98 -8.52
CA TYR A 36 -5.41 -4.29 -9.01
C TYR A 36 -4.23 -3.99 -8.08
N CYS A 37 -4.22 -4.36 -6.80
CA CYS A 37 -2.98 -4.26 -6.00
C CYS A 37 -2.17 -5.56 -6.08
N ASP A 38 -0.88 -5.46 -6.41
CA ASP A 38 0.04 -6.59 -6.33
C ASP A 38 0.36 -6.89 -4.86
N VAL A 39 -0.04 -8.06 -4.39
CA VAL A 39 0.12 -8.51 -2.99
C VAL A 39 1.58 -8.66 -2.54
N LEU A 40 2.53 -8.71 -3.48
CA LEU A 40 3.96 -8.82 -3.16
C LEU A 40 4.63 -7.46 -2.99
N THR A 41 4.08 -6.40 -3.59
CA THR A 41 4.72 -5.09 -3.70
C THR A 41 3.86 -3.96 -3.14
N SER A 42 2.58 -4.24 -2.83
CA SER A 42 1.60 -3.25 -2.38
C SER A 42 0.53 -3.85 -1.45
N ILE A 43 -0.13 -2.96 -0.72
CA ILE A 43 -1.29 -3.26 0.14
C ILE A 43 -2.46 -2.35 -0.20
N CYS A 44 -3.67 -2.85 -0.04
CA CYS A 44 -4.89 -2.09 -0.27
C CYS A 44 -5.16 -1.12 0.91
N ASN A 45 -5.43 0.15 0.60
CA ASN A 45 -5.92 1.14 1.54
C ASN A 45 -7.42 1.37 1.31
N ASN A 46 -8.20 1.28 2.39
CA ASN A 46 -9.65 1.53 2.37
C ASN A 46 -10.01 3.02 2.23
N GLU A 47 -9.03 3.93 2.29
CA GLU A 47 -9.24 5.33 1.93
C GLU A 47 -9.51 5.47 0.43
N ILE A 48 -10.57 6.22 0.11
CA ILE A 48 -11.02 6.45 -1.26
C ILE A 48 -10.20 7.59 -1.86
N ASP A 49 -9.54 7.33 -2.98
CA ASP A 49 -8.86 8.35 -3.76
C ASP A 49 -9.91 9.31 -4.37
N PRO A 50 -9.82 10.63 -4.13
CA PRO A 50 -10.80 11.59 -4.65
C PRO A 50 -10.83 11.70 -6.17
N ALA A 51 -9.77 11.29 -6.88
CA ALA A 51 -9.69 11.34 -8.34
C ALA A 51 -10.39 10.15 -9.00
N THR A 52 -10.26 8.95 -8.42
CA THR A 52 -10.80 7.71 -9.00
C THR A 52 -12.06 7.21 -8.29
N SER A 53 -12.36 7.75 -7.11
CA SER A 53 -13.44 7.26 -6.22
C SER A 53 -13.31 5.77 -5.91
N LEU A 54 -12.07 5.26 -5.88
CA LEU A 54 -11.71 3.87 -5.63
C LEU A 54 -10.67 3.76 -4.50
N PRO A 55 -10.54 2.59 -3.84
CA PRO A 55 -9.48 2.33 -2.86
C PRO A 55 -8.11 2.39 -3.54
N SER A 56 -7.11 2.93 -2.86
CA SER A 56 -5.76 3.11 -3.41
C SER A 56 -4.83 1.98 -2.99
N CYS A 57 -3.94 1.55 -3.90
CA CYS A 57 -2.82 0.68 -3.57
C CYS A 57 -1.67 1.52 -2.99
N ILE A 58 -1.19 1.15 -1.81
CA ILE A 58 0.00 1.73 -1.18
C ILE A 58 1.15 0.75 -1.36
N CYS A 59 2.29 1.25 -1.86
CA CYS A 59 3.48 0.42 -2.01
C CYS A 59 4.06 0.01 -0.65
N LEU A 60 4.62 -1.19 -0.60
CA LEU A 60 5.36 -1.65 0.57
C LEU A 60 6.66 -0.85 0.73
N GLN A 61 7.25 -0.92 1.92
CA GLN A 61 8.54 -0.28 2.17
C GLN A 61 9.60 -0.79 1.18
N GLY A 62 10.36 0.13 0.57
CA GLY A 62 11.33 -0.18 -0.48
C GLY A 62 10.72 -0.28 -1.87
N TYR A 63 9.47 0.15 -2.04
CA TYR A 63 8.78 0.24 -3.33
C TYR A 63 8.14 1.62 -3.51
N GLU A 64 8.22 2.15 -4.71
CA GLU A 64 7.60 3.41 -5.12
C GLU A 64 6.69 3.21 -6.33
N LYS A 65 5.73 4.13 -6.53
CA LYS A 65 4.88 4.10 -7.71
C LYS A 65 5.63 4.65 -8.92
N ASP A 66 5.58 3.92 -10.03
CA ASP A 66 6.03 4.42 -11.32
C ASP A 66 4.99 5.36 -11.98
N ASN A 67 5.27 5.78 -13.22
CA ASN A 67 4.36 6.64 -14.00
C ASN A 67 3.02 5.97 -14.38
N PHE A 68 2.85 4.68 -14.09
CA PHE A 68 1.66 3.88 -14.36
C PHE A 68 0.95 3.41 -13.08
N ASP A 69 1.28 4.01 -11.92
CA ASP A 69 0.76 3.65 -10.60
C ASP A 69 1.11 2.20 -10.16
N VAL A 70 2.17 1.62 -10.72
CA VAL A 70 2.67 0.27 -10.35
C VAL A 70 3.79 0.40 -9.32
N CYS A 71 3.72 -0.39 -8.25
CA CYS A 71 4.77 -0.43 -7.23
C CYS A 71 6.00 -1.18 -7.75
N VAL A 72 7.07 -0.45 -8.00
CA VAL A 72 8.38 -0.96 -8.41
C VAL A 72 9.38 -0.77 -7.28
N PRO A 73 10.45 -1.60 -7.18
CA PRO A 73 11.48 -1.40 -6.17
C PRO A 73 12.05 0.02 -6.26
N GLU A 74 12.15 0.70 -5.12
CA GLU A 74 12.83 1.98 -5.02
C GLU A 74 14.28 1.83 -5.48
N ASP A 75 14.74 2.77 -6.29
CA ASP A 75 16.15 2.84 -6.68
C ASP A 75 16.93 3.76 -5.71
N PRO A 76 17.62 3.20 -4.70
CA PRO A 76 18.44 3.99 -3.77
C PRO A 76 19.58 4.76 -4.44
N CYS A 77 19.96 4.41 -5.67
CA CYS A 77 20.98 5.13 -6.41
C CYS A 77 20.50 6.49 -6.96
N LEU A 78 19.18 6.70 -7.05
CA LEU A 78 18.58 7.96 -7.47
C LEU A 78 18.49 8.99 -6.34
N ASP A 79 18.57 8.58 -5.07
CA ASP A 79 18.59 9.49 -3.94
C ASP A 79 20.04 9.95 -3.65
N PRO A 80 20.39 11.23 -3.89
CA PRO A 80 21.75 11.73 -3.65
C PRO A 80 22.12 11.80 -2.16
N LEU A 81 21.16 11.71 -1.23
CA LEU A 81 21.44 11.63 0.20
C LEU A 81 21.84 10.21 0.62
N ILE A 82 21.40 9.20 -0.12
CA ILE A 82 21.67 7.78 0.12
C ILE A 82 22.87 7.30 -0.70
N ASN A 83 22.95 7.71 -1.97
CA ASN A 83 24.03 7.36 -2.88
C ASN A 83 25.34 8.09 -2.50
N ILE A 84 26.12 7.43 -1.65
CA ILE A 84 27.42 7.90 -1.14
C ILE A 84 28.61 7.25 -1.87
N CYS A 85 28.39 6.66 -3.06
CA CYS A 85 29.46 6.04 -3.84
C CYS A 85 30.53 7.06 -4.25
N ASN A 86 31.75 6.56 -4.49
CA ASN A 86 32.81 7.40 -5.03
C ASN A 86 32.41 7.99 -6.40
N VAL A 87 32.94 9.16 -6.75
CA VAL A 87 32.74 9.76 -8.09
C VAL A 87 33.25 8.87 -9.24
N ASN A 88 34.22 8.00 -8.95
CA ASN A 88 34.76 7.00 -9.88
C ASN A 88 34.16 5.60 -9.66
N ALA A 89 32.99 5.51 -9.02
CA ALA A 89 32.25 4.27 -8.83
C ALA A 89 30.84 4.36 -9.42
N ASP A 90 30.32 3.20 -9.80
CA ASP A 90 28.93 3.01 -10.16
C ASP A 90 28.11 2.59 -8.94
N CYS A 91 26.86 3.03 -8.86
CA CYS A 91 25.92 2.61 -7.83
C CYS A 91 25.01 1.51 -8.40
N LEU A 92 24.96 0.37 -7.71
CA LEU A 92 24.20 -0.80 -8.14
C LEU A 92 23.16 -1.13 -7.07
N PRO A 93 21.84 -1.03 -7.35
CA PRO A 93 20.81 -1.37 -6.38
C PRO A 93 20.84 -2.88 -6.07
N THR A 94 20.73 -3.22 -4.78
CA THR A 94 20.75 -4.59 -4.25
C THR A 94 19.36 -5.00 -3.78
N GLY A 95 18.50 -5.32 -4.75
CA GLY A 95 17.21 -5.95 -4.52
C GLY A 95 16.13 -5.03 -3.95
N GLN A 96 15.12 -5.64 -3.32
CA GLN A 96 13.80 -5.04 -3.05
C GLN A 96 13.71 -4.24 -1.74
N LEU A 97 14.79 -4.20 -0.94
CA LEU A 97 14.81 -3.56 0.39
C LEU A 97 15.50 -2.19 0.39
N GLY A 98 15.61 -1.53 -0.77
CA GLY A 98 16.29 -0.24 -0.89
C GLY A 98 17.79 -0.31 -0.59
N GLY A 99 18.41 -1.49 -0.72
CA GLY A 99 19.86 -1.65 -0.59
C GLY A 99 20.59 -1.25 -1.87
N PHE A 100 21.87 -0.90 -1.76
CA PHE A 100 22.77 -0.70 -2.92
C PHE A 100 24.20 -1.08 -2.59
N VAL A 101 25.03 -1.21 -3.62
CA VAL A 101 26.47 -1.43 -3.52
C VAL A 101 27.19 -0.54 -4.51
N CYS A 102 28.35 -0.03 -4.12
CA CYS A 102 29.21 0.76 -5.00
C CYS A 102 30.26 -0.15 -5.66
N SER A 103 30.51 0.03 -6.95
CA SER A 103 31.55 -0.71 -7.69
C SER A 103 32.42 0.27 -8.46
N CYS A 104 33.74 0.25 -8.21
CA CYS A 104 34.66 1.12 -8.95
C CYS A 104 34.58 0.91 -10.47
N PHE A 105 34.72 1.98 -11.23
CA PHE A 105 34.83 1.89 -12.68
C PHE A 105 36.10 1.14 -13.11
N PRO A 106 36.13 0.57 -14.33
CA PRO A 106 37.32 -0.10 -14.83
C PRO A 106 38.56 0.79 -14.80
N GLY A 107 39.63 0.31 -14.15
CA GLY A 107 40.89 1.05 -13.97
C GLY A 107 41.03 1.77 -12.62
N PHE A 108 40.02 1.71 -11.76
CA PHE A 108 40.08 2.18 -10.37
C PHE A 108 40.00 1.00 -9.39
N GLU A 109 40.59 1.13 -8.21
CA GLU A 109 40.66 0.08 -7.20
C GLU A 109 40.24 0.59 -5.83
N GLY A 110 39.52 -0.26 -5.09
CA GLY A 110 39.07 0.04 -3.73
C GLY A 110 37.75 -0.66 -3.42
N ASP A 111 36.95 -0.08 -2.53
CA ASP A 111 35.71 -0.68 -2.00
C ASP A 111 34.43 -0.07 -2.61
N GLY A 112 34.57 0.81 -3.60
CA GLY A 112 33.46 1.51 -4.24
C GLY A 112 33.08 2.84 -3.57
N TYR A 113 33.39 3.03 -2.29
CA TYR A 113 33.30 4.34 -1.62
C TYR A 113 34.60 5.12 -1.77
N VAL A 114 35.71 4.41 -1.86
CA VAL A 114 37.00 4.90 -2.31
C VAL A 114 37.40 4.14 -3.57
N CYS A 115 37.63 4.93 -4.61
CA CYS A 115 38.19 4.63 -5.92
C CYS A 115 39.02 5.89 -6.28
#